data_AF-A0A7U9MSM9-F1
#
_entry.id   AF-A0A7U9MSM9-F1
#
_cell.length_a   1.000
_cell.length_b   1.000
_cell.length_c   1.000
_cell.angle_alpha   90.00
_cell.angle_beta   90.00
_cell.angle_gamma   90.00
#
_symmetry.space_group_name_H-M   'P 1'
#
loop_
_entity.id
_entity.type
_entity.pdbx_description
1 polymer ?
#
loop_
_entity_poly.entity_id
_entity_poly.type
_entity_poly.pdbx_seq_one_letter_code
_entity_poly.pdbx_strand_id
1 'polypeptide(L)'
;MDYKDFMEYAFQKLHERGWLMELIPSSITETDIAEFEQEYLMELPVVLKLYLMAYKPSPTDIVGMVYDDANKEIKIDTIDFYDLTGNVSDWSECLGCFREEFEDCETPLREEIYKNLFPIGYMDGWYCLDLSQSDGKDCPVVFLEYGGFWDYYCDSDGILHGKCVASNFRTFLEWYFCGSLEPEYEKINHVIVNYEFYSLWHDQHFISELNFPRR
;
A
#
# COMPACT_ATOMS: atom_id res chain seq x y z
N MET A 1 -17.47 6.51 12.81
CA MET A 1 -17.28 5.14 12.31
C MET A 1 -16.05 4.61 13.00
N ASP A 2 -16.19 3.50 13.75
CA ASP A 2 -15.01 2.84 14.31
C ASP A 2 -14.20 2.15 13.20
N TYR A 3 -13.02 1.63 13.53
CA TYR A 3 -12.12 1.05 12.53
C TYR A 3 -12.64 -0.25 11.91
N LYS A 4 -13.45 -1.01 12.66
CA LYS A 4 -14.02 -2.26 12.15
C LYS A 4 -15.12 -1.97 11.14
N ASP A 5 -16.05 -1.08 11.49
CA ASP A 5 -17.08 -0.59 10.57
C ASP A 5 -16.45 0.03 9.31
N PHE A 6 -15.32 0.74 9.48
CA PHE A 6 -14.59 1.33 8.37
C PHE A 6 -13.97 0.27 7.45
N MET A 7 -13.37 -0.80 7.96
CA MET A 7 -12.85 -1.88 7.11
C MET A 7 -13.96 -2.54 6.30
N GLU A 8 -15.08 -2.87 6.93
CA GLU A 8 -16.22 -3.46 6.22
C GLU A 8 -16.73 -2.52 5.12
N TYR A 9 -16.86 -1.23 5.43
CA TYR A 9 -17.23 -0.20 4.45
C TYR A 9 -16.23 -0.09 3.29
N ALA A 10 -14.93 -0.06 3.57
CA ALA A 10 -13.88 0.11 2.57
C ALA A 10 -13.87 -1.06 1.57
N PHE A 11 -13.95 -2.31 2.05
CA PHE A 11 -14.03 -3.48 1.17
C PHE A 11 -15.33 -3.53 0.39
N GLN A 12 -16.46 -3.15 1.00
CA GLN A 12 -17.74 -3.02 0.26
C GLN A 12 -17.62 -2.00 -0.88
N LYS A 13 -16.97 -0.85 -0.64
CA LYS A 13 -16.72 0.14 -1.68
C LYS A 13 -15.80 -0.36 -2.77
N LEU A 14 -14.74 -1.10 -2.41
CA LEU A 14 -13.84 -1.71 -3.38
C LEU A 14 -14.60 -2.68 -4.32
N HIS A 15 -15.49 -3.49 -3.76
CA HIS A 15 -16.38 -4.38 -4.52
C HIS A 15 -17.39 -3.62 -5.39
N GLU A 16 -18.08 -2.62 -4.83
CA GLU A 16 -19.04 -1.78 -5.57
C GLU A 16 -18.37 -1.04 -6.76
N ARG A 17 -17.10 -0.68 -6.61
CA ARG A 17 -16.29 -0.01 -7.64
C ARG A 17 -15.71 -0.98 -8.68
N GLY A 18 -15.95 -2.28 -8.54
CA GLY A 18 -15.55 -3.30 -9.51
C GLY A 18 -14.12 -3.80 -9.38
N TRP A 19 -13.39 -3.36 -8.34
CA TRP A 19 -12.02 -3.83 -8.07
C TRP A 19 -11.97 -5.19 -7.37
N LEU A 20 -13.08 -5.58 -6.74
CA LEU A 20 -13.24 -6.89 -6.10
C LEU A 20 -14.47 -7.58 -6.66
N MET A 21 -14.31 -8.80 -7.18
CA MET A 21 -15.43 -9.58 -7.72
C MET A 21 -16.32 -10.17 -6.61
N GLU A 22 -15.71 -10.61 -5.50
CA GLU A 22 -16.41 -11.23 -4.38
C GLU A 22 -15.74 -10.86 -3.05
N LEU A 23 -16.54 -10.62 -2.01
CA LEU A 23 -16.06 -10.38 -0.64
C LEU A 23 -15.78 -11.72 0.05
N ILE A 24 -14.60 -12.28 -0.20
CA ILE A 24 -14.14 -13.54 0.41
C ILE A 24 -13.51 -13.24 1.76
N PRO A 25 -13.99 -13.77 2.90
CA PRO A 25 -13.40 -13.50 4.21
C PRO A 25 -11.95 -13.97 4.30
N SER A 26 -11.12 -13.21 5.03
CA SER A 26 -9.76 -13.61 5.34
C SER A 26 -9.71 -14.85 6.24
N SER A 27 -8.66 -15.66 6.07
CA SER A 27 -8.37 -16.79 6.97
C SER A 27 -7.47 -16.41 8.14
N ILE A 28 -6.89 -15.20 8.11
CA ILE A 28 -5.96 -14.69 9.13
C ILE A 28 -6.69 -14.47 10.45
N THR A 29 -6.05 -14.85 11.54
CA THR A 29 -6.56 -14.70 12.91
C THR A 29 -5.69 -13.78 13.77
N GLU A 30 -6.19 -13.37 14.93
CA GLU A 30 -5.40 -12.63 15.92
C GLU A 30 -4.19 -13.44 16.41
N THR A 31 -4.29 -14.77 16.48
CA THR A 31 -3.18 -15.64 16.87
C THR A 31 -2.06 -15.59 15.83
N ASP A 32 -2.42 -15.69 14.55
CA ASP A 32 -1.47 -15.62 13.43
C ASP A 32 -0.70 -14.29 13.45
N ILE A 33 -1.41 -13.18 13.69
CA ILE A 33 -0.82 -11.85 13.84
C ILE A 33 0.13 -11.80 15.04
N ALA A 34 -0.29 -12.30 16.20
CA ALA A 34 0.52 -12.25 17.42
C ALA A 34 1.80 -13.09 17.31
N GLU A 35 1.74 -14.25 16.63
CA GLU A 35 2.91 -15.09 16.36
C GLU A 35 3.90 -14.37 15.44
N PHE A 36 3.41 -13.72 14.38
CA PHE A 36 4.23 -12.91 13.47
C PHE A 36 4.89 -11.72 14.20
N GLU A 37 4.12 -10.95 14.97
CA GLU A 37 4.63 -9.83 15.77
C GLU A 37 5.75 -10.27 16.73
N GLN A 38 5.60 -11.45 17.34
CA GLN A 38 6.60 -12.03 18.23
C GLN A 38 7.86 -12.48 17.48
N GLU A 39 7.71 -13.09 16.30
CA GLU A 39 8.83 -13.57 15.48
C GLU A 39 9.71 -12.42 14.99
N TYR A 40 9.10 -11.35 14.48
CA TYR A 40 9.80 -10.21 13.88
C TYR A 40 10.05 -9.05 14.85
N LEU A 41 9.65 -9.19 16.12
CA LEU A 41 9.79 -8.17 17.17
C LEU A 41 9.20 -6.82 16.74
N MET A 42 8.01 -6.85 16.14
CA MET A 42 7.33 -5.67 15.59
C MET A 42 5.87 -5.61 16.08
N GLU A 43 5.30 -4.41 16.11
CA GLU A 43 3.89 -4.20 16.48
C GLU A 43 3.14 -3.59 15.29
N LEU A 44 2.18 -4.33 14.76
CA LEU A 44 1.31 -3.91 13.67
C LEU A 44 0.19 -3.01 14.22
N PRO A 45 -0.17 -1.92 13.53
CA PRO A 45 -1.23 -1.02 13.95
C PRO A 45 -2.60 -1.70 13.85
N VAL A 46 -3.55 -1.30 14.71
CA VAL A 46 -4.92 -1.84 14.74
C VAL A 46 -5.59 -1.84 13.37
N VAL A 47 -5.42 -0.78 12.58
CA VAL A 47 -6.03 -0.68 11.24
C VAL A 47 -5.47 -1.75 10.29
N LEU A 48 -4.16 -2.02 10.31
CA LEU A 48 -3.59 -3.11 9.51
C LEU A 48 -4.11 -4.46 9.99
N LYS A 49 -4.16 -4.71 11.30
CA LYS A 49 -4.69 -5.97 11.84
C LYS A 49 -6.13 -6.24 11.39
N LEU A 50 -6.98 -5.20 11.41
CA LEU A 50 -8.36 -5.30 10.94
C LEU A 50 -8.44 -5.51 9.42
N TYR A 51 -7.56 -4.87 8.64
CA TYR A 51 -7.45 -5.11 7.20
C TYR A 51 -7.12 -6.59 6.92
N LEU A 52 -6.08 -7.12 7.56
CA LEU A 52 -5.59 -8.48 7.37
C LEU A 52 -6.66 -9.55 7.69
N MET A 53 -7.54 -9.27 8.65
CA MET A 53 -8.62 -10.17 9.07
C MET A 53 -9.96 -9.96 8.35
N ALA A 54 -10.10 -8.94 7.50
CA ALA A 54 -11.39 -8.58 6.91
C ALA A 54 -11.74 -9.48 5.71
N TYR A 55 -11.15 -9.22 4.55
CA TYR A 55 -11.46 -9.91 3.30
C TYR A 55 -10.20 -10.06 2.45
N LYS A 56 -10.20 -11.06 1.58
CA LYS A 56 -9.13 -11.28 0.62
C LYS A 56 -9.23 -10.28 -0.52
N PRO A 57 -8.20 -9.46 -0.79
CA PRO A 57 -8.12 -8.75 -2.05
C PRO A 57 -7.94 -9.79 -3.18
N SER A 58 -8.60 -9.57 -4.31
CA SER A 58 -8.29 -10.30 -5.55
C SER A 58 -6.98 -9.71 -6.13
N PRO A 59 -6.15 -10.44 -6.91
CA PRO A 59 -4.91 -9.87 -7.48
C PRO A 59 -5.26 -8.73 -8.48
N THR A 60 -4.46 -7.69 -8.68
CA THR A 60 -3.08 -7.35 -8.23
C THR A 60 -2.93 -5.81 -8.24
N ASP A 61 -3.33 -5.14 -9.32
CA ASP A 61 -3.18 -3.68 -9.43
C ASP A 61 -4.48 -2.91 -9.16
N ILE A 62 -4.44 -1.97 -8.22
CA ILE A 62 -5.53 -1.01 -8.01
C ILE A 62 -5.08 0.34 -8.56
N VAL A 63 -5.85 0.86 -9.51
CA VAL A 63 -5.70 2.23 -9.99
C VAL A 63 -6.62 3.13 -9.17
N GLY A 64 -6.06 4.19 -8.60
CA GLY A 64 -6.78 5.10 -7.75
C GLY A 64 -6.33 6.54 -7.94
N MET A 65 -6.99 7.43 -7.23
CA MET A 65 -6.57 8.83 -7.14
C MET A 65 -5.90 9.06 -5.81
N VAL A 66 -4.75 9.72 -5.83
CA VAL A 66 -3.96 10.06 -4.65
C VAL A 66 -3.68 11.56 -4.62
N TYR A 67 -3.45 12.08 -3.43
CA TYR A 67 -3.04 13.47 -3.27
C TYR A 67 -1.51 13.58 -3.28
N ASP A 68 -0.96 14.27 -4.28
CA ASP A 68 0.45 14.60 -4.33
C ASP A 68 0.71 15.89 -3.53
N ASP A 69 1.21 15.73 -2.30
CA ASP A 69 1.49 16.87 -1.42
C ASP A 69 2.62 17.76 -1.94
N ALA A 70 3.55 17.26 -2.77
CA ALA A 70 4.64 18.06 -3.31
C ALA A 70 4.14 19.06 -4.35
N ASN A 71 3.25 18.60 -5.23
CA ASN A 71 2.66 19.41 -6.30
C ASN A 71 1.31 20.03 -5.94
N LYS A 72 0.76 19.68 -4.77
CA LYS A 72 -0.55 20.13 -4.26
C LYS A 72 -1.70 19.82 -5.22
N GLU A 73 -1.69 18.62 -5.80
CA GLU A 73 -2.68 18.19 -6.79
C GLU A 73 -3.19 16.77 -6.53
N ILE A 74 -4.34 16.44 -7.13
CA ILE A 74 -4.84 15.06 -7.18
C ILE A 74 -4.37 14.45 -8.49
N LYS A 75 -3.70 13.31 -8.41
CA LYS A 75 -3.22 12.55 -9.57
C LYS A 75 -3.78 11.12 -9.56
N ILE A 76 -3.75 10.47 -10.72
CA ILE A 76 -4.04 9.05 -10.86
C ILE A 76 -2.75 8.28 -10.62
N ASP A 77 -2.82 7.19 -9.86
CA ASP A 77 -1.66 6.35 -9.52
C ASP A 77 -2.07 4.87 -9.46
N THR A 78 -1.09 3.98 -9.58
CA THR A 78 -1.28 2.52 -9.52
C THR A 78 -0.42 1.93 -8.41
N ILE A 79 -0.96 0.92 -7.76
CA ILE A 79 -0.26 0.12 -6.76
C ILE A 79 -0.60 -1.35 -6.97
N ASP A 80 0.43 -2.19 -6.97
CA ASP A 80 0.29 -3.64 -6.77
C ASP A 80 0.15 -3.88 -5.26
N PHE A 81 -1.07 -4.15 -4.79
CA PHE A 81 -1.29 -4.48 -3.38
C PHE A 81 -0.95 -5.95 -3.16
N TYR A 82 -0.04 -6.22 -2.22
CA TYR A 82 0.21 -7.60 -1.83
C TYR A 82 -1.04 -8.22 -1.21
N ASP A 83 -1.37 -9.44 -1.64
CA ASP A 83 -2.37 -10.25 -0.93
C ASP A 83 -1.78 -10.75 0.39
N LEU A 84 -1.83 -9.88 1.40
CA LEU A 84 -1.44 -10.17 2.77
C LEU A 84 -2.56 -10.86 3.56
N THR A 85 -3.59 -11.41 2.92
CA THR A 85 -4.74 -12.00 3.64
C THR A 85 -4.88 -13.51 3.41
N GLY A 86 -4.02 -14.06 2.55
CA GLY A 86 -3.92 -15.47 2.25
C GLY A 86 -3.28 -16.25 3.39
N ASN A 87 -1.98 -16.02 3.59
CA ASN A 87 -1.15 -16.74 4.55
C ASN A 87 -0.10 -15.79 5.17
N VAL A 88 0.23 -15.99 6.45
CA VAL A 88 1.33 -15.28 7.13
C VAL A 88 2.67 -15.49 6.43
N SER A 89 2.88 -16.64 5.77
CA SER A 89 4.09 -16.88 4.97
C SER A 89 4.31 -15.82 3.90
N ASP A 90 3.22 -15.26 3.36
CA ASP A 90 3.27 -14.24 2.32
C ASP A 90 3.83 -12.93 2.91
N TRP A 91 3.58 -12.65 4.20
CA TRP A 91 4.10 -11.48 4.90
C TRP A 91 5.60 -11.62 5.15
N SER A 92 6.01 -12.81 5.58
CA SER A 92 7.42 -13.15 5.77
C SER A 92 8.20 -13.07 4.47
N GLU A 93 7.62 -13.54 3.36
CA GLU A 93 8.22 -13.45 2.03
C GLU A 93 8.34 -11.98 1.58
N CYS A 94 7.26 -11.20 1.66
CA CYS A 94 7.28 -9.77 1.29
C CYS A 94 8.32 -8.99 2.12
N LEU A 95 8.36 -9.25 3.43
CA LEU A 95 9.34 -8.64 4.32
C LEU A 95 10.77 -9.09 3.98
N GLY A 96 10.97 -10.35 3.62
CA GLY A 96 12.25 -10.86 3.14
C GLY A 96 12.72 -10.13 1.89
N CYS A 97 11.88 -10.06 0.85
CA CYS A 97 12.20 -9.38 -0.41
C CYS A 97 12.51 -7.89 -0.21
N PHE A 98 11.71 -7.18 0.58
CA PHE A 98 11.98 -5.78 0.92
C PHE A 98 13.36 -5.59 1.56
N ARG A 99 13.69 -6.46 2.51
CA ARG A 99 14.97 -6.39 3.22
C ARG A 99 16.13 -6.74 2.30
N GLU A 100 16.03 -7.78 1.47
CA GLU A 100 17.06 -8.14 0.49
C GLU A 100 17.35 -7.00 -0.50
N GLU A 101 16.32 -6.32 -1.02
CA GLU A 101 16.53 -5.15 -1.89
C GLU A 101 17.19 -3.99 -1.16
N PHE A 102 16.83 -3.77 0.12
CA PHE A 102 17.51 -2.78 0.95
C PHE A 102 18.99 -3.17 1.13
N GLU A 103 19.30 -4.46 1.34
CA GLU A 103 20.67 -4.93 1.52
C GLU A 103 21.56 -4.68 0.28
N ASP A 104 20.99 -4.78 -0.92
CA ASP A 104 21.69 -4.46 -2.17
C ASP A 104 21.97 -2.95 -2.31
N CYS A 105 21.20 -2.11 -1.61
CA CYS A 105 21.27 -0.65 -1.71
C CYS A 105 22.07 0.03 -0.58
N GLU A 106 22.25 -0.61 0.59
CA GLU A 106 23.01 -0.04 1.73
C GLU A 106 24.38 -0.72 1.93
N THR A 107 25.40 0.07 2.29
CA THR A 107 26.66 -0.47 2.82
C THR A 107 27.21 0.48 3.90
N PRO A 108 27.38 0.04 5.17
CA PRO A 108 27.14 -1.29 5.72
C PRO A 108 25.68 -1.58 6.08
N LEU A 109 25.29 -2.85 6.04
CA LEU A 109 23.97 -3.33 6.43
C LEU A 109 23.68 -3.07 7.91
N ARG A 110 22.57 -2.38 8.18
CA ARG A 110 22.10 -2.06 9.54
C ARG A 110 20.60 -2.26 9.65
N GLU A 111 20.17 -3.45 10.08
CA GLU A 111 18.75 -3.82 10.22
C GLU A 111 17.97 -2.80 11.07
N GLU A 112 18.60 -2.19 12.07
CA GLU A 112 17.99 -1.17 12.91
C GLU A 112 17.42 0.04 12.15
N ILE A 113 17.88 0.29 10.92
CA ILE A 113 17.48 1.43 10.08
C ILE A 113 16.10 1.23 9.46
N TYR A 114 15.81 0.02 8.98
CA TYR A 114 14.62 -0.25 8.17
C TYR A 114 13.64 -1.23 8.83
N LYS A 115 13.99 -1.85 9.97
CA LYS A 115 13.13 -2.83 10.66
C LYS A 115 11.71 -2.35 11.01
N ASN A 116 11.49 -1.04 11.06
CA ASN A 116 10.20 -0.44 11.39
C ASN A 116 9.30 -0.29 10.16
N LEU A 117 9.76 -0.65 8.97
CA LEU A 117 8.97 -0.59 7.76
C LEU A 117 8.35 -1.95 7.46
N PHE A 118 7.03 -1.95 7.23
CA PHE A 118 6.29 -3.14 6.84
C PHE A 118 5.73 -2.99 5.42
N PRO A 119 6.17 -3.79 4.43
CA PRO A 119 5.74 -3.64 3.05
C PRO A 119 4.27 -4.05 2.87
N ILE A 120 3.53 -3.26 2.10
CA ILE A 120 2.11 -3.48 1.78
C ILE A 120 1.82 -3.54 0.28
N GLY A 121 2.76 -3.12 -0.56
CA GLY A 121 2.62 -3.18 -2.00
C GLY A 121 3.86 -2.70 -2.73
N TYR A 122 3.84 -2.83 -4.05
CA TYR A 122 4.95 -2.52 -4.94
C TYR A 122 4.47 -1.86 -6.24
N MET A 123 5.33 -1.10 -6.90
CA MET A 123 5.15 -0.71 -8.31
C MET A 123 6.51 -0.30 -8.91
N ASP A 124 6.88 0.98 -8.79
CA ASP A 124 8.22 1.53 -9.10
C ASP A 124 9.06 1.69 -7.81
N GLY A 125 8.80 0.84 -6.82
CA GLY A 125 9.31 0.98 -5.46
C GLY A 125 8.35 0.40 -4.43
N TRP A 126 8.76 0.44 -3.17
CA TRP A 126 8.03 -0.15 -2.06
C TRP A 126 7.06 0.84 -1.44
N TYR A 127 5.81 0.40 -1.27
CA TYR A 127 4.87 1.03 -0.35
C TYR A 127 4.96 0.31 1.00
N CYS A 128 5.30 1.06 2.04
CA CYS A 128 5.45 0.53 3.39
C CYS A 128 4.59 1.29 4.39
N LEU A 129 4.21 0.61 5.46
CA LEU A 129 3.80 1.25 6.70
C LEU A 129 5.03 1.63 7.52
N ASP A 130 5.09 2.87 7.98
CA ASP A 130 6.12 3.30 8.93
C ASP A 130 5.65 3.10 10.37
N LEU A 131 6.00 1.94 10.94
CA LEU A 131 5.60 1.53 12.28
C LEU A 131 6.25 2.38 13.37
N SER A 132 7.38 3.05 13.09
CA SER A 132 8.04 3.93 14.07
C SER A 132 7.21 5.19 14.37
N GLN A 133 6.33 5.56 13.44
CA GLN A 133 5.40 6.68 13.56
C GLN A 133 3.97 6.24 13.90
N SER A 134 3.78 5.00 14.35
CA SER A 134 2.49 4.47 14.77
C SER A 134 2.01 5.10 16.08
N ASP A 135 0.72 5.45 16.15
CA ASP A 135 0.05 5.82 17.41
C ASP A 135 -0.55 4.60 18.15
N GLY A 136 -0.16 3.40 17.71
CA GLY A 136 -0.70 2.11 18.12
C GLY A 136 -1.98 1.70 17.39
N LYS A 137 -2.67 2.64 16.73
CA LYS A 137 -3.92 2.36 15.99
C LYS A 137 -3.70 2.40 14.49
N ASP A 138 -2.98 3.40 14.02
CA ASP A 138 -2.72 3.65 12.61
C ASP A 138 -1.31 4.22 12.45
N CYS A 139 -0.79 4.23 11.23
CA CYS A 139 0.52 4.77 10.94
C CYS A 139 0.64 5.25 9.49
N PRO A 140 1.59 6.15 9.19
CA PRO A 140 1.79 6.67 7.84
C PRO A 140 2.08 5.56 6.82
N VAL A 141 1.66 5.81 5.58
CA VAL A 141 2.11 5.05 4.42
C VAL A 141 3.19 5.86 3.73
N VAL A 142 4.30 5.19 3.41
CA VAL A 142 5.50 5.79 2.86
C VAL A 142 5.92 5.05 1.59
N PHE A 143 6.59 5.74 0.69
CA PHE A 143 7.10 5.21 -0.57
C PHE A 143 8.62 5.29 -0.61
N LEU A 144 9.23 4.20 -1.06
CA LEU A 144 10.66 4.06 -1.28
C LEU A 144 10.88 3.71 -2.76
N GLU A 145 11.29 4.70 -3.53
CA GLU A 145 11.54 4.56 -4.97
C GLU A 145 12.61 3.50 -5.25
N TYR A 146 12.33 2.60 -6.18
CA TYR A 146 13.28 1.57 -6.61
C TYR A 146 14.56 2.20 -7.18
N GLY A 147 15.72 1.75 -6.73
CA GLY A 147 17.01 2.31 -7.13
C GLY A 147 17.25 3.76 -6.67
N GLY A 148 16.37 4.30 -5.82
CA GLY A 148 16.52 5.63 -5.23
C GLY A 148 17.61 5.68 -4.15
N PHE A 149 18.17 6.87 -3.92
CA PHE A 149 19.07 7.10 -2.78
C PHE A 149 18.25 7.29 -1.50
N TRP A 150 18.04 6.23 -0.74
CA TRP A 150 17.16 6.25 0.43
C TRP A 150 17.70 7.04 1.63
N ASP A 151 18.98 7.42 1.61
CA ASP A 151 19.63 8.25 2.64
C ASP A 151 18.88 9.57 2.91
N TYR A 152 18.21 10.14 1.90
CA TYR A 152 17.44 11.39 2.06
C TYR A 152 16.14 11.20 2.85
N TYR A 153 15.72 9.95 3.07
CA TYR A 153 14.54 9.60 3.82
C TYR A 153 14.86 9.12 5.25
N CYS A 154 16.13 9.23 5.65
CA CYS A 154 16.54 8.95 7.01
C CYS A 154 16.35 10.18 7.92
N ASP A 155 15.96 9.94 9.18
CA ASP A 155 15.94 11.00 10.19
C ASP A 155 17.36 11.35 10.71
N SER A 156 17.43 12.22 11.73
CA SER A 156 18.70 12.62 12.33
C SER A 156 19.45 11.48 13.04
N ASP A 157 18.75 10.43 13.42
CA ASP A 157 19.32 9.23 14.06
C ASP A 157 19.67 8.14 13.01
N GLY A 158 19.37 8.40 11.74
CA GLY A 158 19.67 7.51 10.61
C GLY A 158 18.61 6.44 10.38
N ILE A 159 17.40 6.58 10.96
CA ILE A 159 16.28 5.65 10.78
C ILE A 159 15.55 5.97 9.48
N LEU A 160 15.31 4.95 8.65
CA LEU A 160 14.62 5.12 7.38
C LEU A 160 13.11 5.24 7.57
N HIS A 161 12.53 6.33 7.04
CA HIS A 161 11.09 6.59 7.06
C HIS A 161 10.44 6.59 5.67
N GLY A 162 11.20 6.68 4.58
CA GLY A 162 10.64 6.84 3.23
C GLY A 162 9.95 8.19 2.97
N LYS A 163 9.41 8.35 1.76
CA LYS A 163 8.62 9.53 1.39
C LYS A 163 7.17 9.33 1.81
N CYS A 164 6.63 10.15 2.70
CA CYS A 164 5.22 10.07 3.07
C CYS A 164 4.29 10.22 1.86
N VAL A 165 3.43 9.22 1.63
CA VAL A 165 2.39 9.24 0.57
C VAL A 165 1.00 9.44 1.15
N ALA A 166 0.72 8.90 2.34
CA ALA A 166 -0.52 9.15 3.06
C ALA A 166 -0.22 9.31 4.56
N SER A 167 -0.94 10.23 5.21
CA SER A 167 -0.77 10.51 6.63
C SER A 167 -1.05 9.32 7.52
N ASN A 168 -1.85 8.36 7.05
CA ASN A 168 -2.16 7.12 7.74
C ASN A 168 -2.71 6.07 6.75
N PHE A 169 -2.70 4.79 7.13
CA PHE A 169 -3.14 3.68 6.29
C PHE A 169 -4.63 3.75 6.00
N ARG A 170 -5.45 4.23 6.95
CA ARG A 170 -6.86 4.48 6.70
C ARG A 170 -7.08 5.45 5.55
N THR A 171 -6.40 6.59 5.51
CA THR A 171 -6.52 7.58 4.43
C THR A 171 -6.09 6.98 3.10
N PHE A 172 -5.05 6.14 3.11
CA PHE A 172 -4.61 5.40 1.93
C PHE A 172 -5.73 4.49 1.38
N LEU A 173 -6.43 3.76 2.25
CA LEU A 173 -7.60 2.95 1.88
C LEU A 173 -8.81 3.82 1.49
N GLU A 174 -9.03 4.98 2.10
CA GLU A 174 -10.06 5.93 1.69
C GLU A 174 -9.83 6.41 0.24
N TRP A 175 -8.58 6.57 -0.18
CA TRP A 175 -8.23 6.92 -1.56
C TRP A 175 -8.46 5.74 -2.50
N TYR A 176 -7.77 4.61 -2.27
CA TYR A 176 -7.77 3.49 -3.21
C TYR A 176 -9.03 2.63 -3.16
N PHE A 177 -9.63 2.39 -2.00
CA PHE A 177 -10.78 1.50 -1.85
C PHE A 177 -12.09 2.26 -1.95
N CYS A 178 -12.15 3.45 -1.33
CA CYS A 178 -13.39 4.23 -1.30
C CYS A 178 -13.52 5.25 -2.43
N GLY A 179 -12.45 5.59 -3.16
CA GLY A 179 -12.50 6.63 -4.20
C GLY A 179 -12.76 8.03 -3.64
N SER A 180 -12.30 8.33 -2.42
CA SER A 180 -12.67 9.58 -1.73
C SER A 180 -12.20 10.87 -2.40
N LEU A 181 -11.19 10.79 -3.28
CA LEU A 181 -10.70 11.93 -4.07
C LEU A 181 -11.39 12.08 -5.44
N GLU A 182 -12.17 11.07 -5.87
CA GLU A 182 -12.84 11.07 -7.18
C GLU A 182 -13.75 12.29 -7.38
N PRO A 183 -14.63 12.68 -6.42
CA PRO A 183 -15.54 13.81 -6.64
C PRO A 183 -14.81 15.15 -6.85
N GLU A 184 -13.68 15.34 -6.18
CA GLU A 184 -12.87 16.56 -6.34
C GLU A 184 -12.16 16.55 -7.69
N TYR A 185 -11.58 15.41 -8.09
CA TYR A 185 -10.96 15.25 -9.39
C TYR A 185 -11.95 15.43 -10.55
N GLU A 186 -13.14 14.84 -10.47
CA GLU A 186 -14.23 15.01 -11.44
C GLU A 186 -14.61 16.49 -11.61
N LYS A 187 -14.71 17.21 -10.49
CA LYS A 187 -15.04 18.64 -10.49
C LYS A 187 -13.95 19.48 -11.16
N ILE A 188 -12.68 19.18 -10.90
CA ILE A 188 -11.53 19.91 -11.46
C ILE A 188 -11.38 19.64 -12.96
N ASN A 189 -11.52 18.37 -13.36
CA ASN A 189 -11.20 17.92 -14.71
C ASN A 189 -12.41 17.80 -15.64
N HIS A 190 -13.63 17.96 -15.12
CA HIS A 190 -14.88 17.80 -15.85
C HIS A 190 -15.03 16.42 -16.50
N VAL A 191 -14.63 15.37 -15.77
CA VAL A 191 -14.75 13.96 -16.17
C VAL A 191 -15.72 13.22 -15.25
N ILE A 192 -16.05 11.98 -15.61
CA ILE A 192 -16.72 11.02 -14.73
C ILE A 192 -15.73 9.91 -14.45
N VAL A 193 -15.53 9.61 -13.17
CA VAL A 193 -14.59 8.60 -12.69
C VAL A 193 -15.37 7.35 -12.32
N ASN A 194 -14.96 6.24 -12.90
CA ASN A 194 -15.50 4.91 -12.63
C ASN A 194 -14.44 3.87 -13.03
N TYR A 195 -14.77 2.58 -12.91
CA TYR A 195 -13.86 1.51 -13.30
C TYR A 195 -13.36 1.63 -14.75
N GLU A 196 -14.24 1.91 -15.71
CA GLU A 196 -13.87 2.04 -17.13
C GLU A 196 -12.89 3.21 -17.37
N PHE A 197 -13.07 4.33 -16.65
CA PHE A 197 -12.14 5.45 -16.68
C PHE A 197 -10.73 5.03 -16.25
N TYR A 198 -10.63 4.29 -15.14
CA TYR A 198 -9.34 3.79 -14.66
C TYR A 198 -8.73 2.74 -15.59
N SER A 199 -9.53 1.81 -16.13
CA SER A 199 -9.03 0.82 -17.10
C SER A 199 -8.46 1.49 -18.35
N LEU A 200 -9.15 2.50 -18.88
CA LEU A 200 -8.66 3.26 -20.04
C LEU A 200 -7.37 4.02 -19.72
N TRP A 201 -7.29 4.62 -18.53
CA TRP A 201 -6.06 5.28 -18.08
C TRP A 201 -4.91 4.26 -17.96
N HIS A 202 -5.14 3.12 -17.31
CA HIS A 202 -4.15 2.06 -17.15
C HIS A 202 -3.63 1.57 -18.49
N ASP A 203 -4.53 1.26 -19.43
CA ASP A 203 -4.16 0.81 -20.78
C ASP A 203 -3.28 1.84 -21.50
N GLN A 204 -3.54 3.13 -21.33
CA GLN A 204 -2.74 4.19 -21.97
C GLN A 204 -1.33 4.35 -21.39
N HIS A 205 -1.14 3.99 -20.11
CA HIS A 205 0.12 4.22 -19.39
C HIS A 205 0.97 2.95 -19.25
N PHE A 206 0.35 1.77 -19.28
CA PHE A 206 1.03 0.49 -19.11
C PHE A 206 0.95 -0.44 -20.34
N ILE A 207 0.17 -0.12 -21.38
CA ILE A 207 0.21 -0.84 -22.67
C ILE A 207 0.99 -0.03 -23.72
N SER A 208 2.31 -0.25 -23.77
CA SER A 208 3.13 0.00 -24.98
C SER A 208 4.16 -1.09 -25.30
N GLU A 209 4.03 -2.31 -24.79
CA GLU A 209 4.99 -3.41 -25.07
C GLU A 209 4.50 -4.55 -25.99
N LEU A 210 3.29 -4.47 -26.55
CA LEU A 210 2.79 -5.53 -27.45
C LEU A 210 3.01 -5.30 -28.97
N ASN A 211 3.74 -4.25 -29.38
CA ASN A 211 3.97 -3.94 -30.80
C ASN A 211 5.45 -3.92 -31.25
N PHE A 212 6.31 -4.75 -30.66
CA PHE A 212 7.56 -5.13 -31.31
C PHE A 212 7.58 -6.63 -31.63
N PRO A 213 7.49 -7.03 -32.91
CA PRO A 213 7.73 -8.42 -33.28
C PRO A 213 9.19 -8.73 -32.96
N ARG A 214 9.41 -9.67 -32.02
CA ARG A 214 10.73 -10.24 -31.75
C ARG A 214 11.30 -10.73 -33.09
N ARG A 215 12.39 -10.10 -33.54
CA ARG A 215 13.27 -10.61 -34.60
C ARG A 215 14.42 -11.36 -33.96
#